data_AF-A0A857NBP5-F1
#
_entry.id   AF-A0A857NBP5-F1
#
_cell.length_a   1.000
_cell.length_b   1.000
_cell.length_c   1.000
_cell.angle_alpha   90.00
_cell.angle_beta   90.00
_cell.angle_gamma   90.00
#
_symmetry.space_group_name_H-M   'P 1'
#
loop_
_entity.id
_entity.type
_entity.pdbx_description
1 polymer ?
#
loop_
_entity_poly.entity_id
_entity_poly.type
_entity_poly.pdbx_seq_one_letter_code
_entity_poly.pdbx_strand_id
1 'polypeptide(L)'
;MIVTISRSAEKELKRLPLRIKLIVISKIKSLAKQPRPHNSKKLTNYPNEYRLRAGDYRILYVIDAHKKEVSVRAIAHRKDAYKK
;
A
#
# COMPACT_ATOMS: atom_id res chain seq x y z
N MET A 1 -5.44 -1.90 -13.63
CA MET A 1 -5.44 -0.54 -13.05
C MET A 1 -4.03 0.03 -13.10
N ILE A 2 -3.89 1.35 -13.25
CA ILE A 2 -2.60 2.02 -13.14
C ILE A 2 -2.25 2.13 -11.66
N VAL A 3 -1.01 1.82 -11.29
CA VAL A 3 -0.55 1.92 -9.90
C VAL A 3 0.42 3.07 -9.79
N THR A 4 0.10 4.07 -8.98
CA THR A 4 0.95 5.22 -8.68
C THR A 4 1.47 5.13 -7.26
N ILE A 5 2.67 5.64 -7.01
CA ILE A 5 3.30 5.66 -5.68
C ILE A 5 3.58 7.11 -5.34
N SER A 6 3.11 7.57 -4.18
CA SER A 6 3.41 8.92 -3.70
C SER A 6 4.91 9.08 -3.42
N ARG A 7 5.42 10.31 -3.49
CA ARG A 7 6.82 10.61 -3.15
C ARG A 7 7.17 10.20 -1.71
N SER A 8 6.21 10.26 -0.77
CA SER A 8 6.41 9.80 0.61
C SER A 8 6.56 8.28 0.67
N ALA A 9 5.66 7.53 0.03
CA ALA A 9 5.70 6.07 -0.02
C ALA A 9 6.96 5.57 -0.73
N GLU A 10 7.42 6.27 -1.78
CA GLU A 10 8.66 5.90 -2.47
C GLU A 10 9.89 6.05 -1.54
N LYS A 11 9.96 7.13 -0.75
CA LYS A 11 11.02 7.33 0.25
C LYS A 11 10.98 6.24 1.32
N GLU A 12 9.78 5.90 1.81
CA GLU A 12 9.58 4.82 2.79
C GLU A 12 10.03 3.47 2.21
N LEU A 13 9.60 3.15 0.98
CA LEU A 13 10.00 1.94 0.27
C LEU A 13 11.51 1.83 0.14
N LYS A 14 12.19 2.92 -0.23
CA LYS A 14 13.66 2.97 -0.38
C LYS A 14 14.39 2.64 0.92
N ARG A 15 13.85 3.07 2.08
CA ARG A 15 14.40 2.82 3.42
C ARG A 15 14.18 1.40 3.94
N LEU A 16 13.34 0.60 3.28
CA LEU A 16 13.08 -0.77 3.72
C LEU A 16 14.29 -1.68 3.49
N PRO A 17 14.54 -2.65 4.40
CA PRO A 17 15.48 -3.74 4.16
C PRO A 17 15.15 -4.47 2.85
N LEU A 18 16.17 -4.93 2.13
CA LEU A 18 16.03 -5.51 0.79
C LEU A 18 14.95 -6.60 0.71
N ARG A 19 14.95 -7.53 1.67
CA ARG A 19 13.96 -8.62 1.75
C ARG A 19 12.51 -8.09 1.82
N ILE A 20 12.27 -7.08 2.63
CA ILE A 20 10.95 -6.46 2.79
C ILE A 20 10.57 -5.66 1.54
N LYS A 21 11.51 -4.90 0.99
CA LYS A 21 11.33 -4.11 -0.23
C LYS A 21 10.81 -4.98 -1.38
N LEU A 22 11.40 -6.16 -1.59
CA LEU A 22 10.96 -7.12 -2.61
C LEU A 22 9.52 -7.61 -2.37
N ILE A 23 9.16 -7.94 -1.12
CA ILE A 23 7.81 -8.34 -0.76
C ILE A 23 6.81 -7.21 -1.04
N VAL A 24 7.12 -5.99 -0.63
CA VAL A 24 6.26 -4.81 -0.83
C VAL A 24 6.07 -4.53 -2.33
N ILE A 25 7.15 -4.52 -3.12
CA ILE A 25 7.07 -4.31 -4.57
C ILE A 25 6.18 -5.38 -5.22
N SER A 26 6.34 -6.65 -4.86
CA SER A 26 5.50 -7.74 -5.38
C SER A 26 4.02 -7.51 -5.06
N LYS A 27 3.71 -7.09 -3.82
CA LYS A 27 2.35 -6.74 -3.41
C LYS A 27 1.79 -5.53 -4.16
N ILE A 28 2.57 -4.46 -4.31
CA ILE A 28 2.15 -3.26 -5.07
C ILE A 28 1.85 -3.63 -6.53
N LYS A 29 2.71 -4.42 -7.19
CA LYS A 29 2.47 -4.90 -8.56
C LYS A 29 1.19 -5.73 -8.66
N SER A 30 0.88 -6.55 -7.65
CA SER A 30 -0.35 -7.35 -7.63
C SER A 30 -1.63 -6.50 -7.60
N LEU A 31 -1.57 -5.27 -7.04
CA LEU A 31 -2.72 -4.35 -6.99
C LEU A 31 -3.19 -3.90 -8.37
N ALA A 32 -2.31 -3.91 -9.38
CA ALA A 32 -2.67 -3.58 -10.76
C ALA A 32 -3.70 -4.57 -11.34
N LYS A 33 -3.59 -5.85 -10.94
CA LYS A 33 -4.45 -6.95 -11.38
C LYS A 33 -5.64 -7.15 -10.44
N GLN A 34 -5.38 -7.18 -9.14
CA GLN A 34 -6.40 -7.37 -8.10
C GLN A 34 -6.30 -6.23 -7.08
N PRO A 35 -7.08 -5.16 -7.25
CA PRO A 35 -7.02 -3.96 -6.40
C PRO A 35 -7.50 -4.22 -4.96
N ARG A 36 -8.35 -5.24 -4.79
CA ARG A 36 -8.90 -5.68 -3.49
C ARG A 36 -8.54 -7.14 -3.24
N PRO A 37 -7.25 -7.45 -2.94
CA PRO A 37 -6.84 -8.80 -2.60
C PRO A 37 -7.39 -9.21 -1.23
N HIS A 38 -7.50 -10.51 -0.96
CA HIS A 38 -8.09 -11.03 0.30
C HIS A 38 -7.41 -10.47 1.58
N ASN A 39 -6.11 -10.18 1.50
CA ASN A 39 -5.34 -9.59 2.61
C ASN A 39 -5.45 -8.05 2.71
N SER A 40 -6.37 -7.44 1.96
CA SER A 40 -6.70 -6.02 2.07
C SER A 40 -7.92 -5.82 2.98
N LYS A 41 -7.87 -4.78 3.81
CA LYS A 41 -9.04 -4.31 4.57
C LYS A 41 -9.31 -2.86 4.25
N LYS A 42 -10.57 -2.52 4.01
CA LYS A 42 -11.01 -1.13 3.89
C LYS A 42 -10.84 -0.43 5.23
N LEU A 43 -10.33 0.79 5.22
CA LEU A 43 -10.26 1.62 6.42
C LEU A 43 -11.64 2.27 6.68
N THR A 44 -12.03 2.38 7.93
CA THR A 44 -13.34 2.90 8.34
C THR A 44 -13.44 4.42 8.18
N ASN A 45 -12.33 5.13 8.40
CA ASN A 45 -12.34 6.59 8.53
C ASN A 45 -12.13 7.34 7.20
N TYR A 46 -11.81 6.62 6.11
CA TYR A 46 -11.51 7.26 4.83
C TYR A 46 -12.20 6.53 3.66
N PRO A 47 -12.94 7.26 2.81
CA PRO A 47 -13.58 6.67 1.64
C PRO A 47 -12.50 6.16 0.67
N ASN A 48 -12.66 4.91 0.24
CA ASN A 48 -11.80 4.25 -0.74
C ASN A 48 -10.33 4.02 -0.32
N GLU A 49 -10.02 4.14 0.97
CA GLU A 49 -8.71 3.74 1.49
C GLU A 49 -8.70 2.29 1.98
N TYR A 50 -7.59 1.64 1.69
CA TYR A 50 -7.36 0.24 1.98
C TYR A 50 -5.98 0.05 2.58
N ARG A 51 -5.88 -0.98 3.43
CA ARG A 51 -4.63 -1.43 4.02
C ARG A 51 -4.36 -2.86 3.56
N LEU A 52 -3.21 -3.07 2.93
CA LEU A 52 -2.70 -4.39 2.57
C LEU A 52 -1.55 -4.79 3.50
N ARG A 53 -1.58 -6.03 4.00
CA ARG A 53 -0.50 -6.59 4.81
C ARG A 53 0.63 -7.15 3.93
N ALA A 54 1.87 -6.78 4.24
CA ALA A 54 3.10 -7.25 3.61
C ALA A 54 4.10 -7.67 4.70
N GLY A 55 3.88 -8.84 5.30
CA GLY A 55 4.65 -9.29 6.47
C GLY A 55 4.36 -8.42 7.70
N ASP A 56 5.41 -7.78 8.23
CA ASP A 56 5.33 -6.80 9.32
C ASP A 56 5.11 -5.36 8.84
N TYR A 57 4.95 -5.14 7.54
CA TYR A 57 4.65 -3.82 6.98
C TYR A 57 3.21 -3.76 6.47
N ARG A 58 2.68 -2.54 6.41
CA ARG A 58 1.35 -2.20 5.93
C ARG A 58 1.49 -1.22 4.79
N ILE A 59 0.83 -1.53 3.68
CA ILE A 59 0.74 -0.68 2.50
C ILE A 59 -0.63 -0.01 2.56
N LEU A 60 -0.64 1.32 2.67
CA LEU A 60 -1.84 2.14 2.62
C LEU A 60 -2.02 2.65 1.20
N TYR A 61 -3.19 2.39 0.62
CA TYR A 61 -3.48 2.75 -0.75
C TYR A 61 -4.93 3.15 -0.94
N VAL A 62 -5.17 3.97 -1.96
CA VAL A 62 -6.49 4.43 -2.36
C VAL A 62 -6.86 3.80 -3.69
N ILE A 63 -8.11 3.41 -3.87
CA ILE A 63 -8.63 2.93 -5.14
C ILE A 63 -9.58 3.98 -5.72
N ASP A 64 -9.21 4.55 -6.86
CA ASP A 64 -10.10 5.39 -7.66
C ASP A 64 -10.71 4.53 -8.79
N ALA A 65 -11.98 4.17 -8.62
CA ALA A 65 -12.70 3.34 -9.59
C ALA A 65 -13.00 4.11 -10.90
N HIS A 66 -13.17 5.43 -10.84
CA HIS A 66 -13.44 6.26 -12.01
C HIS A 66 -12.20 6.39 -12.88
N LYS A 67 -11.04 6.62 -12.27
CA LYS A 67 -9.75 6.75 -12.97
C LYS A 67 -9.06 5.41 -13.25
N LYS A 68 -9.62 4.30 -12.77
CA LYS A 68 -9.00 2.96 -12.79
C LYS A 68 -7.57 2.98 -12.22
N GLU A 69 -7.38 3.76 -11.15
CA GLU A 69 -6.08 4.01 -10.53
C GLU A 69 -6.03 3.46 -9.10
N VAL A 70 -4.85 2.96 -8.72
CA VAL A 70 -4.50 2.62 -7.35
C VAL A 70 -3.32 3.49 -6.92
N SER A 71 -3.52 4.35 -5.92
CA SER A 71 -2.47 5.25 -5.44
C SER A 71 -1.95 4.78 -4.08
N VAL A 72 -0.69 4.36 -4.01
CA VAL A 72 -0.01 3.99 -2.76
C VAL A 72 0.41 5.26 -2.04
N ARG A 73 -0.12 5.48 -0.83
CA ARG A 73 0.07 6.70 -0.04
C ARG A 73 1.19 6.58 0.99
N ALA A 74 1.30 5.41 1.63
CA ALA A 74 2.31 5.14 2.64
C ALA A 74 2.62 3.64 2.78
N ILE A 75 3.83 3.34 3.25
CA ILE A 75 4.31 2.01 3.63
C ILE A 75 4.91 2.12 5.02
N ALA A 76 4.17 1.63 6.02
CA ALA A 76 4.56 1.76 7.43
C ALA A 76 4.80 0.39 8.07
N HIS A 77 5.74 0.31 9.00
CA HIS A 77 5.91 -0.88 9.81
C HIS A 77 4.73 -1.05 10.78
N ARG A 78 4.44 -2.29 11.19
CA ARG A 78 3.28 -2.61 12.04
C ARG A 78 3.29 -1.85 13.38
N LYS A 79 4.50 -1.56 13.88
CA LYS A 79 4.75 -0.85 15.14
C LYS A 79 4.64 0.67 15.00
N ASP A 80 4.82 1.20 13.79
CA ASP A 80 4.80 2.64 13.52
C ASP A 80 3.42 3.13 13.06
N ALA A 81 2.49 2.21 12.78
CA ALA A 81 1.12 2.50 12.35
C ALA A 81 0.23 3.19 13.41
N TYR A 82 0.73 3.38 14.63
CA TYR A 82 0.04 4.09 15.73
C TYR A 82 0.81 5.33 16.22
N LYS A 83 1.88 5.74 15.53
CA LYS A 83 2.59 6.99 15.85
C LYS A 83 2.12 8.10 14.92
N LYS A 84 0.92 8.60 15.16
CA LYS A 84 0.49 9.96 14.82
C LYS A 84 -0.81 10.27 15.53
#